data_AF-A0A2V6F5E5-F1
#
_entry.id   AF-A0A2V6F5E5-F1
#
_cell.length_a   1.000
_cell.length_b   1.000
_cell.length_c   1.000
_cell.angle_alpha   90.00
_cell.angle_beta   90.00
_cell.angle_gamma   90.00
#
_symmetry.space_group_name_H-M   'P 1'
#
loop_
_entity.id
_entity.type
_entity.pdbx_description
1 polymer ?
#
loop_
_entity_poly.entity_id
_entity_poly.type
_entity_poly.pdbx_seq_one_letter_code
_entity_poly.pdbx_strand_id
1 'polypeptide(L)'
;SIVDRFLEHSRIIYFENGCQPEVFVGSADWMPRNFLRRIEVVFPIEDGILRERVKRELLEVPLADNVKARLLRPDGSYHRPAVKRARRCAAVKWSSSSWRFIVTTASSQSGLEAKQVRSTRGSNWPAIRSGSKPRFCELPTFPF
;
A
#
# COMPACT_ATOMS: atom_id res chain seq x y z
N SER A 1 -7.16 -7.87 17.89
CA SER A 1 -6.95 -9.28 17.50
C SER A 1 -7.10 -9.40 16.01
N ILE A 2 -6.26 -10.18 15.35
CA ILE A 2 -6.30 -10.44 13.90
C ILE A 2 -6.36 -11.95 13.73
N VAL A 3 -7.28 -12.43 12.89
CA VAL A 3 -7.42 -13.84 12.55
C VAL A 3 -7.42 -13.93 11.05
N ASP A 4 -6.36 -14.51 10.50
CA ASP A 4 -6.20 -14.68 9.06
C ASP A 4 -5.69 -16.09 8.73
N ARG A 5 -5.19 -16.30 7.51
CA ARG A 5 -4.64 -17.58 7.04
C ARG A 5 -3.46 -18.06 7.90
N PHE A 6 -2.61 -17.17 8.37
CA PHE A 6 -1.46 -17.51 9.21
C PHE A 6 -1.80 -17.37 10.70
N LEU A 7 -1.14 -18.19 11.51
CA LEU A 7 -1.22 -18.09 12.96
C LEU A 7 -0.15 -17.11 13.44
N GLU A 8 -0.58 -15.96 13.92
CA GLU A 8 0.32 -14.96 14.51
C GLU A 8 0.94 -15.52 15.80
N HIS A 9 2.18 -16.00 15.71
CA HIS A 9 2.94 -16.56 16.83
C HIS A 9 4.15 -15.70 17.23
N SER A 10 4.34 -14.55 16.58
CA SER A 10 5.35 -13.57 16.94
C SER A 10 5.00 -12.90 18.28
N ARG A 11 5.96 -12.88 19.20
CA ARG A 11 5.87 -12.19 20.49
C ARG A 11 6.93 -11.11 20.54
N ILE A 12 6.46 -9.87 20.42
CA ILE A 12 7.30 -8.68 20.28
C ILE A 12 6.86 -7.68 21.32
N ILE A 13 7.83 -7.04 21.95
CA ILE A 13 7.62 -5.99 22.94
C ILE A 13 8.34 -4.75 22.43
N TYR A 14 7.60 -3.65 22.32
CA TYR A 14 8.10 -2.37 21.84
C TYR A 14 7.99 -1.36 22.98
N PHE A 15 9.10 -0.68 23.29
CA PHE A 15 9.15 0.42 24.23
C PHE A 15 9.63 1.67 23.51
N GLU A 16 8.90 2.79 23.63
CA GLU A 16 9.29 4.06 22.97
C GLU A 16 10.48 4.74 23.67
N ASN A 17 10.70 4.46 24.96
CA ASN A 17 11.79 4.94 25.83
C ASN A 17 12.26 6.39 25.51
N GLY A 18 11.32 7.35 25.54
CA GLY A 18 11.65 8.77 25.32
C GLY A 18 12.30 9.06 23.96
N CYS A 19 11.74 8.51 22.88
CA CYS A 19 12.25 8.58 21.50
C CYS A 19 13.51 7.73 21.22
N GLN A 20 13.86 6.81 22.12
CA GLN A 20 14.91 5.81 21.91
C GLN A 20 14.30 4.41 21.89
N PRO A 21 13.64 4.02 20.79
CA PRO A 21 12.83 2.81 20.80
C PRO A 21 13.66 1.55 21.05
N GLU A 22 13.19 0.70 21.96
CA GLU A 22 13.76 -0.60 22.25
C GLU A 22 12.77 -1.68 21.85
N VAL A 23 13.27 -2.68 21.13
CA VAL A 23 12.45 -3.80 20.64
C VAL A 23 13.03 -5.09 21.15
N PHE A 24 12.17 -5.89 21.78
CA PHE A 24 12.49 -7.20 22.29
C PHE A 24 11.65 -8.25 21.58
N VAL A 25 12.26 -9.39 21.29
CA VAL A 25 11.59 -10.56 20.74
C VAL A 25 11.86 -11.73 21.66
N GLY A 26 10.87 -12.61 21.82
CA GLY A 26 11.05 -13.75 22.70
C GLY A 26 10.01 -14.84 22.54
N SER A 27 10.14 -15.82 23.43
CA SER A 27 9.26 -17.00 23.46
C SER A 27 8.08 -16.84 24.43
N ALA A 28 8.17 -15.95 25.42
CA ALA A 28 7.13 -15.76 26.43
C ALA A 28 5.98 -14.86 25.97
N ASP A 29 4.75 -15.27 26.28
CA ASP A 29 3.60 -14.37 26.32
C ASP A 29 3.32 -13.91 27.76
N TRP A 30 2.40 -12.97 27.93
CA TRP A 30 2.04 -12.40 29.23
C TRP A 30 1.06 -13.26 30.03
N MET A 31 1.31 -14.56 30.09
CA MET A 31 0.58 -15.46 30.98
C MET A 31 1.43 -15.82 32.20
N PRO A 32 0.87 -15.83 33.43
CA PRO A 32 1.61 -16.16 34.65
C PRO A 32 2.37 -17.49 34.57
N ARG A 33 1.83 -18.46 33.83
CA ARG A 33 2.46 -19.77 33.60
C ARG A 33 3.79 -19.67 32.86
N ASN A 34 3.98 -18.68 31.98
CA ASN A 34 5.21 -18.50 31.22
C ASN A 34 6.29 -17.81 32.07
N PHE A 35 5.89 -16.94 33.01
CA PHE A 35 6.83 -16.26 33.91
C PHE A 35 7.27 -17.10 35.11
N LEU A 36 6.38 -17.94 35.64
CA LEU A 36 6.62 -18.62 36.92
C LEU A 36 7.03 -20.09 36.79
N ARG A 37 6.64 -20.74 35.69
CA ARG A 37 6.77 -22.21 35.55
C ARG A 37 7.57 -22.64 34.32
N ARG A 38 7.93 -21.69 33.44
CA ARG A 38 8.67 -21.97 32.21
C ARG A 38 9.95 -21.17 32.20
N ILE A 39 10.98 -21.75 31.61
CA ILE A 39 12.18 -21.02 31.23
C ILE A 39 11.89 -20.47 29.84
N GLU A 40 11.92 -19.14 29.71
CA GLU A 40 11.63 -18.43 28.48
C GLU A 40 12.80 -17.49 28.17
N VAL A 41 13.00 -17.19 26.89
CA VAL A 41 14.07 -16.31 26.44
C VAL A 41 13.48 -15.08 25.76
N VAL A 42 13.98 -13.92 26.13
CA VAL A 42 13.67 -12.64 25.51
C VAL A 42 14.99 -11.91 25.29
N PHE A 43 15.21 -11.39 24.08
CA PHE A 43 16.44 -10.69 23.74
C PHE A 43 16.13 -9.37 23.00
N PRO A 44 16.97 -8.34 23.18
CA PRO A 44 16.85 -7.09 22.45
C PRO A 44 17.33 -7.24 21.01
N ILE A 45 16.75 -6.45 20.12
CA ILE A 45 17.30 -6.22 18.78
C ILE A 45 18.15 -4.94 18.83
N GLU A 46 19.47 -5.10 18.79
CA GLU A 46 20.43 -3.99 18.87
C GLU A 46 20.62 -3.28 17.53
N ASP A 47 20.51 -4.01 16.41
CA ASP A 47 20.67 -3.46 15.08
C ASP A 47 19.47 -2.55 14.70
N GLY A 48 19.76 -1.29 14.39
CA GLY A 48 18.76 -0.29 14.06
C GLY A 48 17.94 -0.62 12.80
N ILE A 49 18.55 -1.23 11.78
CA ILE A 49 17.87 -1.62 10.52
C ILE A 49 16.90 -2.76 10.81
N LEU A 50 17.33 -3.77 11.56
CA LEU A 50 16.46 -4.89 11.95
C LEU A 50 15.31 -4.43 12.83
N ARG A 51 15.58 -3.52 13.77
CA ARG A 51 14.57 -2.93 14.65
C ARG A 51 13.47 -2.22 13.85
N GLU A 52 13.85 -1.36 12.91
CA GLU A 52 12.88 -0.64 12.07
C GLU A 52 12.08 -1.60 11.17
N ARG A 53 12.74 -2.63 10.64
CA ARG A 53 12.06 -3.66 9.84
C ARG A 53 11.00 -4.39 10.67
N VAL A 54 11.37 -4.86 11.86
CA VAL A 54 10.46 -5.55 12.78
C VAL A 54 9.29 -4.65 13.19
N LYS A 55 9.56 -3.38 13.51
CA LYS A 55 8.52 -2.40 13.82
C LYS A 55 7.53 -2.24 12.66
N ARG A 56 8.04 -2.00 11.45
CA ARG A 56 7.19 -1.77 10.27
C ARG A 56 6.38 -3.02 9.90
N GLU A 57 7.02 -4.17 9.83
CA GLU A 57 6.39 -5.40 9.34
C GLU A 57 5.47 -6.06 10.37
N LEU A 58 5.85 -6.05 11.65
CA LEU A 58 5.16 -6.82 12.69
C LEU A 58 4.32 -5.98 13.65
N LEU A 59 4.50 -4.66 13.70
CA LEU A 59 3.64 -3.75 14.47
C LEU A 59 2.76 -2.90 13.55
N GLU A 60 3.34 -2.12 12.64
CA GLU A 60 2.58 -1.14 11.87
C GLU A 60 1.60 -1.78 10.89
N VAL A 61 2.04 -2.80 10.13
CA VAL A 61 1.19 -3.48 9.14
C VAL A 61 -0.03 -4.15 9.80
N PRO A 62 0.12 -4.98 10.85
CA PRO A 62 -1.04 -5.58 11.51
C PRO A 62 -1.95 -4.54 12.18
N LEU A 63 -1.39 -3.50 12.80
CA LEU A 63 -2.20 -2.44 13.44
C LEU A 63 -2.99 -1.60 12.43
N ALA A 64 -2.52 -1.48 11.20
CA ALA A 64 -3.22 -0.79 10.12
C ALA A 64 -4.29 -1.65 9.43
N ASP A 65 -4.40 -2.95 9.76
CA ASP A 65 -5.36 -3.84 9.10
C ASP A 65 -6.81 -3.43 9.37
N ASN A 66 -7.60 -3.38 8.29
CA ASN A 66 -9.01 -2.99 8.33
C ASN A 66 -9.96 -4.09 7.82
N VAL A 67 -9.45 -5.26 7.46
CA VAL A 67 -10.24 -6.36 6.88
C VAL A 67 -10.44 -7.49 7.88
N LYS A 68 -9.35 -7.98 8.46
CA LYS A 68 -9.32 -9.18 9.32
C LYS A 68 -9.29 -8.82 10.81
N ALA A 69 -8.87 -7.61 11.15
CA ALA A 69 -8.80 -7.09 12.49
C ALA A 69 -10.17 -7.07 13.18
N ARG A 70 -10.09 -7.28 14.50
CA ARG A 70 -11.19 -7.26 15.46
C ARG A 70 -10.75 -6.48 16.68
N LEU A 71 -11.48 -5.42 16.99
CA LEU A 71 -11.30 -4.59 18.17
C LEU A 71 -12.02 -5.25 19.35
N LEU A 72 -11.28 -5.53 20.42
CA LEU A 72 -11.81 -6.04 21.66
C LEU A 72 -12.41 -4.88 22.47
N ARG A 73 -13.64 -5.06 22.94
CA ARG A 73 -14.32 -4.11 23.82
C ARG A 73 -14.24 -4.57 25.28
N PRO A 74 -14.44 -3.66 26.26
CA PRO A 74 -14.40 -4.01 27.68
C PRO A 74 -15.43 -5.06 28.11
N ASP A 75 -16.54 -5.19 27.37
CA ASP A 75 -17.59 -6.20 27.58
C ASP A 75 -17.21 -7.59 27.02
N GLY A 76 -16.03 -7.73 26.41
CA GLY A 76 -15.58 -8.97 25.77
C GLY A 76 -16.08 -9.16 24.34
N SER A 77 -16.89 -8.23 23.81
CA SER A 77 -17.35 -8.30 22.42
C SER A 77 -16.26 -7.89 21.42
N TYR A 78 -16.39 -8.38 20.19
CA TYR A 78 -15.45 -8.08 19.09
C TYR A 78 -16.16 -7.39 17.93
N HIS A 79 -15.62 -6.26 17.48
CA HIS A 79 -16.13 -5.54 16.32
C HIS A 79 -15.07 -5.36 15.23
N ARG A 80 -15.51 -5.31 13.97
CA ARG A 80 -14.62 -4.97 12.85
C ARG A 80 -14.35 -3.46 12.86
N PRO A 81 -13.11 -3.02 12.60
CA PRO A 81 -12.85 -1.60 12.37
C PRO A 81 -13.62 -1.11 11.14
N ALA A 82 -14.04 0.16 11.16
CA ALA A 82 -14.74 0.76 10.02
C ALA A 82 -13.78 0.87 8.83
N VAL A 83 -14.20 0.35 7.67
CA VAL A 83 -13.45 0.53 6.42
C VAL A 83 -13.54 2.00 6.04
N LYS A 84 -12.40 2.70 6.02
CA LYS A 84 -12.32 4.02 5.40
C LYS A 84 -12.62 3.85 3.91
N ARG A 85 -13.86 4.10 3.50
CA ARG A 85 -14.18 4.21 2.07
C ARG A 85 -13.29 5.32 1.51
N ALA A 86 -12.45 4.99 0.53
CA ALA A 86 -11.83 6.01 -0.29
C ALA A 86 -12.95 6.94 -0.76
N ARG A 87 -12.81 8.24 -0.48
CA ARG A 87 -13.70 9.24 -1.08
C ARG A 87 -13.60 8.97 -2.58
N ARG A 88 -14.72 8.64 -3.24
CA ARG A 88 -14.76 8.59 -4.70
C ARG A 88 -14.03 9.84 -5.17
N CYS A 89 -12.98 9.69 -5.98
CA CYS A 89 -12.38 10.84 -6.66
C CYS A 89 -13.55 11.58 -7.27
N ALA A 90 -13.88 12.76 -6.73
CA ALA A 90 -14.82 13.64 -7.39
C ALA A 90 -14.19 13.82 -8.77
N ALA A 91 -14.91 13.38 -9.81
CA ALA A 91 -14.43 13.47 -11.18
C ALA A 91 -13.88 14.87 -11.35
N VAL A 92 -12.55 14.97 -11.52
CA VAL A 92 -11.89 16.25 -11.76
C VAL A 92 -12.53 16.74 -13.06
N LYS A 93 -13.43 17.72 -12.95
CA LYS A 93 -13.97 18.40 -14.12
C LYS A 93 -12.80 19.12 -14.74
N TRP A 94 -12.26 18.50 -15.76
CA TRP A 94 -11.19 19.06 -16.55
C TRP A 94 -11.79 20.27 -17.27
N SER A 95 -11.44 21.47 -16.81
CA SER A 95 -11.79 22.72 -17.48
C SER A 95 -11.03 22.75 -18.81
N SER A 96 -11.79 22.90 -19.91
CA SER A 96 -11.32 22.95 -21.30
C SER A 96 -10.29 24.05 -21.59
N SER A 97 -9.97 24.93 -20.64
CA SER A 97 -9.06 26.05 -20.85
C SER A 97 -7.58 25.68 -20.79
N SER A 98 -7.21 24.43 -20.49
CA SER A 98 -5.82 23.97 -20.44
C SER A 98 -5.39 23.12 -21.64
N TRP A 99 -6.05 23.26 -22.81
CA TRP A 99 -5.58 22.63 -24.07
C TRP A 99 -4.68 23.55 -24.92
N ARG A 100 -4.56 24.84 -24.57
CA ARG A 100 -3.91 25.84 -25.45
C ARG A 100 -2.38 25.89 -25.37
N PHE A 101 -1.76 25.15 -24.45
CA PHE A 101 -0.31 25.21 -24.25
C PHE A 101 0.49 24.18 -25.04
N ILE A 102 -0.13 23.10 -25.52
CA ILE A 102 0.58 22.02 -26.24
C ILE A 102 0.54 22.20 -27.76
N VAL A 103 -0.45 22.92 -28.31
CA VAL A 103 -0.64 23.04 -29.77
C VAL A 103 0.17 24.17 -30.40
N THR A 104 0.62 25.16 -29.63
CA THR A 104 1.26 26.38 -30.18
C THR A 104 2.76 26.20 -30.50
N THR A 105 3.39 25.11 -30.06
CA THR A 105 4.81 24.83 -30.34
C THR A 105 5.05 23.83 -31.47
N ALA A 106 3.99 23.39 -32.17
CA ALA A 106 4.11 22.41 -33.27
C ALA A 106 3.94 23.02 -34.67
N SER A 107 3.65 24.32 -34.82
CA SER A 107 3.43 24.97 -36.12
C SER A 107 4.68 25.63 -36.71
N SER A 108 5.88 25.19 -36.32
CA SER A 108 7.13 25.61 -36.97
C SER A 108 7.85 24.40 -37.54
N GLN A 109 7.20 23.66 -38.46
CA GLN A 109 7.81 23.07 -39.65
C GLN A 109 6.85 22.08 -40.31
N SER A 110 6.82 22.14 -41.64
CA SER A 110 6.16 21.24 -42.59
C SER A 110 4.64 21.35 -42.69
N GLY A 111 4.22 21.90 -43.84
CA GLY A 111 2.83 21.99 -44.25
C GLY A 111 2.24 20.62 -44.56
N LEU A 112 1.13 20.31 -43.91
CA LEU A 112 0.17 19.30 -44.35
C LEU A 112 -1.24 19.84 -44.03
N GLU A 113 -2.04 19.97 -45.08
CA GLU A 113 -3.39 20.52 -45.06
C GLU A 113 -4.36 19.51 -44.41
N ALA A 114 -4.97 19.87 -43.28
CA ALA A 114 -5.94 19.01 -42.60
C ALA A 114 -7.37 19.28 -43.13
N LYS A 115 -7.88 18.40 -44.01
CA LYS A 115 -9.30 18.42 -44.42
C LYS A 115 -10.21 17.87 -43.31
N GLN A 116 -11.22 18.64 -42.96
CA GLN A 116 -12.20 18.31 -41.92
C GLN A 116 -13.29 17.37 -42.48
N VAL A 117 -13.30 16.11 -42.04
CA VAL A 117 -14.38 15.16 -42.35
C VAL A 117 -15.45 15.24 -41.26
N ARG A 118 -16.66 15.67 -41.62
CA ARG A 118 -17.84 15.62 -40.74
C ARG A 118 -18.41 14.20 -40.74
N SER A 119 -18.48 13.57 -39.57
CA SER A 119 -19.20 12.31 -39.37
C SER A 119 -20.66 12.59 -38.99
N THR A 120 -21.60 12.18 -39.84
CA THR A 120 -23.03 12.08 -39.54
C THR A 120 -23.35 10.70 -39.01
N ARG A 121 -23.14 10.48 -37.71
CA ARG A 121 -23.90 9.56 -36.82
C ARG A 121 -23.23 9.52 -35.45
N GLY A 122 -24.02 9.68 -34.41
CA GLY A 122 -23.55 9.79 -33.03
C GLY A 122 -22.96 8.48 -32.51
N SER A 123 -21.64 8.43 -32.41
CA SER A 123 -20.86 7.62 -31.47
C SER A 123 -19.37 7.88 -31.73
N ASN A 124 -18.70 8.66 -30.89
CA ASN A 124 -17.27 8.93 -30.99
C ASN A 124 -16.47 7.92 -30.15
N TRP A 125 -15.96 6.88 -30.79
CA TRP A 125 -14.80 6.13 -30.30
C TRP A 125 -13.83 5.95 -31.48
N PRO A 126 -12.58 6.43 -31.41
CA PRO A 126 -11.61 6.10 -32.43
C PRO A 126 -11.15 4.66 -32.22
N ALA A 127 -11.54 3.79 -33.16
CA ALA A 127 -10.92 2.49 -33.33
C ALA A 127 -9.52 2.68 -33.90
N ILE A 128 -8.48 2.30 -33.15
CA ILE A 128 -7.12 2.13 -33.67
C ILE A 128 -6.93 0.63 -33.91
N ARG A 129 -7.08 0.19 -35.17
CA ARG A 129 -6.67 -1.16 -35.61
C ARG A 129 -5.25 -1.12 -36.15
N SER A 130 -4.37 -1.80 -35.42
CA SER A 130 -3.16 -2.52 -35.81
C SER A 130 -2.19 -1.89 -36.83
N GLY A 131 -0.99 -1.56 -36.32
CA GLY A 131 0.26 -1.61 -37.05
C GLY A 131 1.40 -1.81 -36.04
N SER A 132 2.07 -2.96 -36.14
CA SER A 132 3.27 -3.43 -35.41
C SER A 132 3.20 -3.62 -33.88
N LYS A 133 3.52 -4.86 -33.44
CA LYS A 133 3.66 -5.30 -32.04
C LYS A 133 4.70 -4.45 -31.27
N PRO A 134 4.42 -3.96 -30.06
CA PRO A 134 5.48 -3.51 -29.16
C PRO A 134 6.18 -4.72 -28.55
N ARG A 135 7.52 -4.72 -28.64
CA ARG A 135 8.40 -5.67 -27.97
C ARG A 135 8.24 -5.52 -26.46
N PHE A 136 8.12 -6.65 -25.77
CA PHE A 136 8.21 -6.78 -24.32
C PHE A 136 9.54 -6.15 -23.85
N CYS A 137 9.48 -5.16 -22.97
CA CYS A 137 10.66 -4.73 -22.20
C CYS A 137 10.83 -5.72 -21.05
N GLU A 138 11.88 -6.54 -21.13
CA GLU A 138 12.36 -7.38 -20.03
C GLU A 138 12.80 -6.51 -18.86
N LEU A 139 12.36 -6.88 -17.65
CA LEU A 139 12.84 -6.30 -16.40
C LEU A 139 14.26 -6.81 -16.12
N PRO A 140 15.22 -5.96 -15.70
CA PRO A 140 16.52 -6.45 -15.30
C PRO A 140 16.41 -7.27 -14.00
N THR A 141 16.77 -8.54 -14.09
CA THR A 141 17.10 -9.41 -12.96
C THR A 141 18.41 -8.96 -12.34
N PHE A 142 18.41 -8.63 -11.04
CA PHE A 142 19.65 -8.49 -10.26
C PHE A 142 20.00 -9.84 -9.61
N PRO A 143 21.25 -10.32 -9.70
CA PRO A 143 21.69 -11.50 -8.98
C PRO A 143 22.15 -11.15 -7.56
N PHE A 144 21.82 -12.05 -6.62
CA PHE A 144 22.33 -12.34 -5.27
C PHE A 144 22.79 -11.19 -4.36
#